data_AF-S9UAD9-F1
#
_entry.id   AF-S9UAD9-F1
#
_cell.length_a   1.000
_cell.length_b   1.000
_cell.length_c   1.000
_cell.angle_alpha   90.00
_cell.angle_beta   90.00
_cell.angle_gamma   90.00
#
_symmetry.space_group_name_H-M   'P 1'
#
loop_
_entity.id
_entity.type
_entity.pdbx_description
1 polymer ?
#
loop_
_entity_poly.entity_id
_entity_poly.type
_entity_poly.pdbx_seq_one_letter_code
_entity_poly.pdbx_strand_id
1 'polypeptide(L)'
;MIGCLRPHPESDALDGIEYDEQYRMKYHPDFHFSHGKPFTEEDLEYLCTFYEVDDARTMSFALGKTEHACRTKYSDLKKAGLITLYRTRFLERLEAEQPC
;
A
#
# COMPACT_ATOMS: atom_id res chain seq x y z
N MET A 1 -7.16 -2.97 -18.38
CA MET A 1 -6.77 -3.49 -17.05
C MET A 1 -7.62 -2.77 -16.03
N ILE A 2 -8.46 -3.51 -15.31
CA ILE A 2 -9.39 -2.98 -14.29
C ILE A 2 -8.54 -2.66 -13.05
N GLY A 3 -8.70 -1.47 -12.45
CA GLY A 3 -8.24 -1.19 -11.08
C GLY A 3 -7.13 -0.15 -10.86
N CYS A 4 -6.48 0.40 -11.88
CA CYS A 4 -5.46 1.44 -11.63
C CYS A 4 -6.14 2.76 -11.22
N LEU A 5 -6.06 3.13 -9.94
CA LEU A 5 -6.42 4.46 -9.44
C LEU A 5 -5.51 5.47 -10.15
N ARG A 6 -6.06 6.19 -11.13
CA ARG A 6 -5.30 7.21 -11.86
C ARG A 6 -5.43 8.55 -11.14
N PRO A 7 -4.34 9.32 -11.00
CA PRO A 7 -4.44 10.69 -10.53
C PRO A 7 -5.29 11.52 -11.49
N HIS A 8 -5.98 12.51 -10.94
CA HIS A 8 -6.80 13.45 -11.70
C HIS A 8 -6.30 14.87 -11.44
N PRO A 9 -5.17 15.28 -12.06
CA PRO A 9 -4.39 16.44 -11.61
C PRO A 9 -5.18 17.75 -11.56
N GLU A 10 -6.16 17.93 -12.44
CA GLU A 10 -6.98 19.14 -12.51
C GLU A 10 -7.89 19.32 -11.29
N SER A 11 -8.49 18.24 -10.78
CA SER A 11 -9.31 18.28 -9.56
C SER A 11 -8.45 18.22 -8.32
N ASP A 12 -7.44 17.34 -8.33
CA ASP A 12 -6.56 17.07 -7.19
C ASP A 12 -5.76 18.33 -6.78
N ALA A 13 -5.39 19.18 -7.76
CA ALA A 13 -4.72 20.45 -7.48
C ALA A 13 -5.59 21.45 -6.71
N LEU A 14 -6.92 21.40 -6.85
CA LEU A 14 -7.84 22.23 -6.07
C LEU A 14 -7.84 21.83 -4.59
N ASP A 15 -7.61 20.55 -4.32
CA ASP A 15 -7.54 19.97 -2.98
C ASP A 15 -6.12 20.03 -2.39
N GLY A 16 -5.18 20.73 -3.04
CA GLY A 16 -3.80 20.86 -2.57
C GLY A 16 -2.96 19.59 -2.69
N ILE A 17 -3.40 18.62 -3.50
CA ILE A 17 -2.68 17.38 -3.73
C ILE A 17 -1.59 17.63 -4.78
N GLU A 18 -0.36 17.33 -4.39
CA GLU A 18 0.79 17.40 -5.29
C GLU A 18 1.26 16.01 -5.73
N TYR A 19 1.80 15.94 -6.95
CA TYR A 19 2.38 14.75 -7.53
C TYR A 19 3.87 14.96 -7.87
N ASP A 20 4.64 13.90 -7.87
CA ASP A 20 5.99 13.91 -8.44
C ASP A 20 5.98 13.65 -9.96
N GLU A 21 7.16 13.67 -10.59
CA GLU A 21 7.34 13.44 -12.03
C GLU A 21 6.87 12.06 -12.51
N GLN A 22 6.68 11.11 -11.58
CA GLN A 22 6.20 9.76 -11.84
C GLN A 22 4.71 9.62 -11.53
N TYR A 23 4.00 10.74 -11.32
CA TYR A 23 2.58 10.80 -10.96
C TYR A 23 2.23 10.09 -9.65
N ARG A 24 3.18 10.00 -8.72
CA ARG A 24 2.92 9.47 -7.36
C ARG A 24 2.56 10.61 -6.43
N MET A 25 1.55 10.40 -5.59
CA MET A 25 1.11 11.43 -4.65
C MET A 25 2.26 11.75 -3.69
N LYS A 26 2.61 13.03 -3.54
CA LYS A 26 3.51 13.49 -2.48
C LYS A 26 2.83 13.28 -1.12
N TYR A 27 3.58 13.50 -0.04
CA TYR A 27 2.98 13.42 1.29
C TYR A 27 1.75 14.35 1.39
N HIS A 28 0.65 13.82 1.92
CA HIS A 28 -0.59 14.54 2.14
C HIS A 28 -1.18 13.96 3.44
N PRO A 29 -1.48 14.77 4.46
CA PRO A 29 -1.84 14.26 5.79
C PRO A 29 -3.09 13.39 5.78
N ASP A 30 -4.07 13.71 4.92
CA ASP A 30 -5.35 12.99 4.87
C ASP A 30 -5.23 11.59 4.24
N PHE A 31 -4.32 11.42 3.26
CA PHE A 31 -4.09 10.14 2.58
C PHE A 31 -2.96 9.33 3.22
N HIS A 32 -2.02 9.99 3.89
CA HIS A 32 -0.84 9.38 4.49
C HIS A 32 -0.85 9.51 6.01
N PHE A 33 -1.98 9.14 6.65
CA PHE A 33 -2.20 9.22 8.10
C PHE A 33 -1.24 8.34 8.93
N SER A 34 -0.58 7.37 8.30
CA SER A 34 0.42 6.48 8.90
C SER A 34 1.86 6.88 8.53
N HIS A 35 2.08 8.14 8.14
CA HIS A 35 3.40 8.65 7.79
C HIS A 35 4.37 8.62 8.98
N GLY A 36 5.62 8.21 8.72
CA GLY A 36 6.67 8.06 9.73
C GLY A 36 6.48 6.88 10.69
N LYS A 37 5.33 6.21 10.69
CA LYS A 37 5.08 5.03 11.53
C LYS A 37 5.66 3.78 10.88
N PRO A 38 6.23 2.85 11.67
CA PRO A 38 6.69 1.56 11.15
C PRO A 38 5.52 0.79 10.51
N PHE A 39 5.85 -0.18 9.66
CA PHE A 39 4.86 -1.15 9.18
C PHE A 39 4.55 -2.13 10.31
N THR A 40 3.28 -2.33 10.62
CA THR A 40 2.83 -3.40 11.51
C THR A 40 2.90 -4.76 10.79
N GLU A 41 2.79 -5.86 11.52
CA GLU A 41 2.72 -7.19 10.88
C GLU A 41 1.50 -7.28 9.94
N GLU A 42 0.34 -6.77 10.35
CA GLU A 42 -0.87 -6.70 9.53
C GLU A 42 -0.66 -5.87 8.24
N ASP A 43 0.05 -4.73 8.32
CA ASP A 43 0.41 -3.94 7.14
C ASP A 43 1.26 -4.77 6.16
N LEU A 44 2.23 -5.54 6.68
CA LEU A 44 3.14 -6.34 5.86
C LEU A 44 2.41 -7.51 5.20
N GLU A 45 1.52 -8.14 5.92
CA GLU A 45 0.66 -9.22 5.42
C GLU A 45 -0.28 -8.73 4.33
N TYR A 46 -0.95 -7.60 4.55
CA TYR A 46 -1.82 -6.98 3.56
C TYR A 46 -1.01 -6.56 2.32
N LEU A 47 0.09 -5.84 2.52
CA LEU A 47 0.99 -5.41 1.44
C LEU A 47 1.46 -6.61 0.61
N CYS A 48 1.98 -7.67 1.24
CA CYS A 48 2.50 -8.82 0.50
C CYS A 48 1.40 -9.56 -0.26
N THR A 49 0.18 -9.62 0.28
CA THR A 49 -0.95 -10.32 -0.33
C THR A 49 -1.47 -9.60 -1.57
N PHE A 50 -1.69 -8.28 -1.48
CA PHE A 50 -2.41 -7.55 -2.52
C PHE A 50 -1.51 -6.79 -3.50
N TYR A 51 -0.24 -6.52 -3.19
CA TYR A 51 0.61 -5.67 -4.04
C TYR A 51 0.88 -6.19 -5.47
N GLU A 52 0.72 -7.49 -5.75
CA GLU A 52 0.84 -8.01 -7.12
C GLU A 52 -0.49 -8.02 -7.89
N VAL A 53 -1.61 -7.87 -7.17
CA VAL A 53 -2.97 -7.83 -7.73
C VAL A 53 -3.38 -6.39 -7.96
N ASP A 54 -3.20 -5.56 -6.93
CA ASP A 54 -3.42 -4.13 -6.92
C ASP A 54 -2.12 -3.36 -7.16
N ASP A 55 -2.20 -2.06 -7.41
CA ASP A 55 -1.02 -1.21 -7.59
C ASP A 55 -0.54 -0.55 -6.29
N ALA A 56 0.63 0.09 -6.37
CA ALA A 56 1.24 0.78 -5.23
C ALA A 56 0.39 1.94 -4.68
N ARG A 57 -0.51 2.53 -5.48
CA ARG A 57 -1.38 3.62 -5.05
C ARG A 57 -2.54 3.08 -4.22
N THR A 58 -3.18 2.00 -4.66
CA THR A 58 -4.19 1.31 -3.85
C THR A 58 -3.61 0.90 -2.50
N MET A 59 -2.39 0.34 -2.50
CA MET A 59 -1.69 -0.01 -1.25
C MET A 59 -1.35 1.22 -0.39
N SER A 60 -0.96 2.32 -1.03
CA SER A 60 -0.65 3.58 -0.37
C SER A 60 -1.86 4.11 0.41
N PHE A 61 -3.04 4.13 -0.22
CA PHE A 61 -4.28 4.57 0.43
C PHE A 61 -4.77 3.59 1.49
N ALA A 62 -4.70 2.28 1.23
CA ALA A 62 -5.13 1.27 2.20
C ALA A 62 -4.30 1.31 3.48
N LEU A 63 -2.98 1.48 3.36
CA LEU A 63 -2.05 1.46 4.50
C LEU A 63 -1.81 2.86 5.11
N GLY A 64 -2.32 3.92 4.48
CA GLY A 64 -2.05 5.30 4.88
C GLY A 64 -0.57 5.66 4.80
N LYS A 65 0.18 5.09 3.85
CA LYS A 65 1.62 5.29 3.66
C LYS A 65 1.89 5.74 2.23
N THR A 66 3.01 6.41 1.97
CA THR A 66 3.32 6.88 0.61
C THR A 66 3.55 5.72 -0.35
N GLU A 67 3.22 5.90 -1.64
CA GLU A 67 3.52 4.90 -2.69
C GLU A 67 4.99 4.46 -2.67
N HIS A 68 5.90 5.42 -2.42
CA HIS A 68 7.32 5.14 -2.31
C HIS A 68 7.63 4.20 -1.13
N ALA A 69 7.04 4.43 0.04
CA ALA A 69 7.25 3.57 1.21
C ALA A 69 6.76 2.13 0.95
N CYS A 70 5.57 1.98 0.33
CA CYS A 70 5.04 0.66 -0.02
C CYS A 70 5.93 -0.07 -1.03
N ARG A 71 6.36 0.61 -2.11
CA ARG A 71 7.26 0.05 -3.13
C ARG A 71 8.59 -0.41 -2.55
N THR A 72 9.22 0.44 -1.76
CA THR A 72 10.51 0.14 -1.11
C THR A 72 10.36 -1.03 -0.16
N LYS A 73 9.34 -1.02 0.72
CA LYS A 73 9.12 -2.10 1.68
C LYS A 73 8.84 -3.43 1.00
N TYR A 74 7.96 -3.46 -0.01
CA TYR A 74 7.68 -4.67 -0.78
C TYR A 74 8.95 -5.23 -1.45
N SER A 75 9.75 -4.34 -2.05
CA SER A 75 11.01 -4.72 -2.70
C SER A 75 12.01 -5.34 -1.72
N ASP A 76 12.12 -4.79 -0.51
CA ASP A 76 13.01 -5.31 0.53
C ASP A 76 12.55 -6.69 1.03
N LEU A 77 11.25 -6.87 1.27
CA LEU A 77 10.68 -8.16 1.66
C LEU A 77 10.85 -9.22 0.57
N LYS A 78 10.71 -8.82 -0.70
CA LYS A 78 10.93 -9.70 -1.86
C LYS A 78 12.37 -10.16 -1.95
N LYS A 79 13.34 -9.26 -1.77
CA LYS A 79 14.76 -9.61 -1.71
C LYS A 79 15.09 -10.52 -0.52
N ALA A 80 14.40 -10.34 0.61
CA ALA A 80 14.58 -11.17 1.80
C ALA A 80 13.85 -12.53 1.72
N GLY A 81 13.05 -12.79 0.67
CA GLY A 81 12.27 -14.03 0.54
C GLY A 81 11.09 -14.14 1.51
N LEU A 82 10.63 -13.03 2.09
CA LEU A 82 9.61 -13.02 3.14
C LEU A 82 8.16 -12.89 2.61
N ILE A 83 7.97 -12.68 1.31
CA ILE A 83 6.64 -12.46 0.73
C ILE A 83 5.69 -13.63 1.02
N THR A 84 6.15 -14.87 0.80
CA THR A 84 5.32 -16.06 1.04
C THR A 84 4.94 -16.21 2.51
N LEU A 85 5.86 -15.92 3.43
CA LEU A 85 5.59 -15.96 4.88
C LEU A 85 4.42 -15.04 5.25
N TYR A 86 4.47 -13.78 4.81
CA TYR A 86 3.44 -12.80 5.12
C TYR A 86 2.10 -13.11 4.42
N ARG A 87 2.12 -13.66 3.21
CA ARG A 87 0.91 -14.16 2.54
C ARG A 87 0.25 -15.31 3.30
N THR A 88 1.04 -16.28 3.77
CA THR A 88 0.52 -17.41 4.54
C THR A 88 -0.12 -16.94 5.84
N ARG A 89 0.54 -16.04 6.59
CA ARG A 89 -0.02 -15.48 7.83
C ARG A 89 -1.35 -14.75 7.60
N PHE A 90 -1.46 -14.02 6.50
CA PHE A 90 -2.70 -13.35 6.13
C PHE A 90 -3.85 -14.33 5.95
N LEU A 91 -3.62 -15.43 5.23
CA LEU A 91 -4.62 -16.48 4.99
C LEU A 91 -5.01 -17.19 6.30
N GLU A 92 -4.02 -17.56 7.12
CA GLU A 92 -4.26 -18.16 8.43
C GLU A 92 -5.11 -17.25 9.33
N ARG A 93 -4.88 -15.93 9.30
CA ARG A 93 -5.71 -14.97 10.04
C ARG A 93 -7.15 -14.95 9.52
N LEU A 94 -7.35 -14.88 8.21
CA LEU A 94 -8.70 -14.87 7.62
C LEU A 94 -9.50 -16.13 7.96
N GLU A 95 -8.84 -17.30 7.94
CA GLU A 95 -9.46 -18.57 8.33
C GLU A 95 -9.84 -18.59 9.82
N ALA A 96 -9.02 -18.00 10.69
CA ALA A 96 -9.32 -17.90 12.12
C ALA A 96 -10.47 -16.93 12.45
N GLU A 97 -10.65 -15.87 11.64
CA GLU A 97 -11.69 -14.85 11.81
C GLU A 97 -13.06 -15.27 11.25
N GLN A 98 -13.12 -16.35 10.47
CA GLN A 98 -14.36 -16.98 10.01
C GLN A 98 -14.61 -18.29 10.79
N PRO A 99 -15.03 -18.23 12.07
CA PRO A 99 -15.52 -19.42 12.73
C PRO A 99 -16.78 -19.88 11.99
N CYS A 100 -16.76 -21.15 11.55
CA CYS A 100 -17.94 -21.88 11.11
C CYS A 100 -19.14 -21.66 12.04
#